data_AF-A0A2C6MAN1-F1
#
_entry.id   AF-A0A2C6MAN1-F1
#
_cell.length_a   1.000
_cell.length_b   1.000
_cell.length_c   1.000
_cell.angle_alpha   90.00
_cell.angle_beta   90.00
_cell.angle_gamma   90.00
#
_symmetry.space_group_name_H-M   'P 1'
#
loop_
_entity.id
_entity.type
_entity.pdbx_description
1 polymer ?
#
loop_
_entity_poly.entity_id
_entity_poly.type
_entity_poly.pdbx_seq_one_letter_code
_entity_poly.pdbx_strand_id
1 'polypeptide(L)'
;MENATIPISNLHLAFTVVLVLITGAISSLLKLGLLRSLLWGTVRTFVQLTLVGYALTYIFKINNLWLIMAIITLMCFIASKTAVKRTPNVPNYPSLLAFVSLLASTYLVGSLVTVLIISPDPWYSARIAIPIFG
;
A
#
# COMPACT_ATOMS: atom_id res chain seq x y z
N MET A 1 -7.48 -35.13 3.06
CA MET A 1 -6.67 -34.01 2.56
C MET A 1 -5.89 -33.49 3.74
N GLU A 2 -4.67 -33.99 3.88
CA GLU A 2 -3.82 -33.87 5.07
C GLU A 2 -3.28 -32.45 5.22
N ASN A 3 -3.11 -32.03 6.48
CA ASN A 3 -2.78 -30.69 6.93
C ASN A 3 -1.48 -30.16 6.29
N ALA A 4 -1.61 -29.36 5.23
CA ALA A 4 -0.52 -28.64 4.57
C ALA A 4 -0.15 -27.35 5.32
N THR A 5 0.06 -27.44 6.64
CA THR A 5 0.64 -26.35 7.43
C THR A 5 2.03 -26.78 7.85
N ILE A 6 3.07 -26.17 7.27
CA ILE A 6 4.44 -26.35 7.72
C ILE A 6 4.52 -25.78 9.15
N PRO A 7 4.70 -26.60 10.19
CA PRO A 7 4.75 -26.09 11.55
C PRO A 7 6.00 -25.21 11.68
N ILE A 8 5.81 -23.93 11.99
CA ILE A 8 6.92 -23.03 12.27
C ILE A 8 7.52 -23.47 13.60
N SER A 9 8.64 -24.20 13.52
CA SER A 9 9.40 -24.62 14.68
C SER A 9 9.98 -23.39 15.40
N ASN A 10 10.08 -23.45 16.72
CA ASN A 10 10.73 -22.43 17.55
C ASN A 10 12.15 -22.12 17.06
N LEU A 11 12.83 -23.10 16.45
CA LEU A 11 14.13 -22.92 15.81
C LEU A 11 14.08 -21.99 14.60
N HIS A 12 13.05 -22.10 13.76
CA HIS A 12 12.88 -21.19 12.62
C HIS A 12 12.66 -19.75 13.11
N LEU A 13 11.84 -19.59 14.17
CA LEU A 13 11.61 -18.29 14.78
C LEU A 13 12.89 -17.69 15.37
N ALA A 14 13.68 -18.51 16.07
CA ALA A 14 14.97 -18.12 16.61
C ALA A 14 15.96 -17.70 15.51
N PHE A 15 16.05 -18.45 14.42
CA PHE A 15 16.89 -18.09 13.26
C PHE A 15 16.45 -16.77 12.62
N THR A 16 15.15 -16.53 12.45
CA THR A 16 14.64 -15.24 11.94
C THR A 16 15.02 -14.09 12.86
N VAL A 17 14.85 -14.24 14.18
CA VAL A 17 15.21 -13.20 15.16
C VAL A 17 16.72 -12.91 15.11
N VAL A 18 17.56 -13.94 15.08
CA VAL A 18 19.02 -13.78 14.97
C VAL A 18 19.40 -13.05 13.69
N LEU A 19 18.81 -13.41 12.55
CA LEU A 19 19.09 -12.76 11.27
C LEU A 19 18.68 -11.27 11.28
N VAL A 20 17.53 -10.94 11.88
CA VAL A 20 17.08 -9.56 12.07
C VAL A 20 18.02 -8.78 13.00
N LEU A 21 18.48 -9.39 14.10
CA LEU A 21 19.44 -8.78 15.01
C LEU A 21 20.79 -8.51 14.35
N ILE A 22 21.32 -9.46 13.56
CA ILE A 22 22.56 -9.27 12.79
C ILE A 22 22.40 -8.12 11.79
N THR A 23 21.28 -8.08 11.06
CA THR A 23 20.98 -7.00 10.11
C THR A 23 20.91 -5.65 10.82
N GLY A 24 20.26 -5.59 11.98
CA GLY A 24 20.21 -4.39 12.83
C GLY A 24 21.59 -3.97 13.36
N ALA A 25 22.41 -4.93 13.80
CA ALA A 25 23.76 -4.68 14.29
C ALA A 25 24.67 -4.12 13.19
N ILE A 26 24.67 -4.73 12.00
CA ILE A 26 25.42 -4.23 10.83
C ILE A 26 24.93 -2.83 10.44
N SER A 27 23.61 -2.60 10.39
CA SER A 27 23.03 -1.30 10.08
C SER A 27 23.45 -0.20 11.09
N SER A 28 23.55 -0.56 12.37
CA SER A 28 24.04 0.32 13.44
C SER A 28 25.55 0.58 13.34
N LEU A 29 26.35 -0.45 13.05
CA LEU A 29 27.81 -0.35 12.89
C LEU A 29 28.20 0.53 11.70
N LEU A 30 27.43 0.48 10.62
CA LEU A 30 27.64 1.33 9.44
C LEU A 30 27.27 2.81 9.66
N LYS A 31 26.78 3.19 10.86
CA LYS A 31 26.44 4.58 11.25
C LYS A 31 25.70 5.37 10.17
N LEU A 32 24.78 4.72 9.46
CA LEU A 32 24.03 5.33 8.33
C LEU A 32 23.17 6.55 8.74
N GLY A 33 23.13 6.92 10.03
CA GLY A 33 22.20 7.92 10.57
C GLY A 33 20.72 7.52 10.43
N LEU A 34 20.47 6.35 9.86
CA LEU A 34 19.17 5.93 9.36
C LEU A 34 18.32 5.31 10.44
N LEU A 35 18.90 4.83 11.56
CA LEU A 35 18.15 4.08 12.57
C LEU A 35 16.98 4.90 13.15
N ARG A 36 17.19 6.19 13.44
CA ARG A 36 16.12 7.09 13.90
C ARG A 36 15.08 7.36 12.81
N SER A 37 15.53 7.57 11.57
CA SER A 37 14.65 7.79 10.42
C SER A 37 13.81 6.56 10.08
N LEU A 38 14.40 5.37 10.19
CA LEU A 38 13.77 4.08 9.97
C LEU A 38 12.76 3.80 11.08
N LEU A 39 13.14 3.93 12.35
CA LEU A 39 12.21 3.75 13.47
C LEU A 39 11.02 4.70 13.38
N TRP A 40 11.28 5.99 13.13
CA TRP A 40 10.21 6.98 12.94
C TRP A 40 9.35 6.66 11.72
N GLY A 41 9.98 6.28 10.60
CA GLY A 41 9.32 5.84 9.39
C GLY A 41 8.39 4.67 9.64
N THR A 42 8.89 3.62 10.30
CA THR A 42 8.15 2.40 10.66
C THR A 42 6.98 2.71 11.57
N VAL A 43 7.19 3.45 12.67
CA VAL A 43 6.10 3.83 13.60
C VAL A 43 5.04 4.64 12.86
N ARG A 44 5.45 5.63 12.07
CA ARG A 44 4.52 6.44 11.26
C ARG A 44 3.74 5.59 10.27
N THR A 45 4.39 4.67 9.54
CA THR A 45 3.70 3.80 8.57
C THR A 45 2.79 2.78 9.25
N PHE A 46 3.19 2.28 10.42
CA PHE A 46 2.37 1.35 11.20
C PHE A 46 1.08 2.04 11.65
N VAL A 47 1.20 3.19 12.32
CA VAL A 47 0.04 3.98 12.75
C VAL A 47 -0.81 4.38 11.55
N GLN A 48 -0.21 4.83 10.46
CA GLN A 48 -0.92 5.18 9.22
C GLN A 48 -1.74 3.99 8.70
N LEU A 49 -1.13 2.81 8.56
CA LEU A 49 -1.80 1.65 7.99
C LEU A 49 -2.91 1.13 8.90
N THR A 50 -2.72 1.14 10.22
CA THR A 50 -3.76 0.80 11.20
C THR A 50 -4.95 1.73 11.10
N LEU A 51 -4.71 3.05 11.03
CA LEU A 51 -5.77 4.05 10.89
C LEU A 51 -6.53 3.89 9.56
N VAL A 52 -5.82 3.69 8.46
CA VAL A 52 -6.44 3.44 7.14
C VAL A 52 -7.26 2.15 7.15
N GLY A 53 -6.76 1.07 7.74
CA GLY A 53 -7.51 -0.19 7.88
C GLY A 53 -8.79 -0.05 8.71
N TYR A 54 -8.73 0.72 9.80
CA TYR A 54 -9.91 1.04 10.60
C TYR A 54 -10.93 1.84 9.78
N ALA A 55 -10.49 2.90 9.08
CA ALA A 55 -11.36 3.68 8.21
C ALA A 55 -12.02 2.81 7.12
N LEU A 56 -11.24 1.93 6.48
CA LEU A 56 -11.74 1.00 5.45
C LEU A 56 -12.86 0.10 5.99
N THR A 57 -12.80 -0.31 7.26
CA THR A 57 -13.86 -1.13 7.88
C THR A 57 -15.22 -0.42 7.86
N TYR A 58 -15.26 0.90 8.06
CA TYR A 58 -16.49 1.70 7.96
C TYR A 58 -16.92 1.90 6.51
N ILE A 59 -15.95 2.22 5.64
CA ILE A 59 -16.17 2.41 4.21
C ILE A 59 -16.81 1.17 3.58
N PHE A 60 -16.32 -0.02 3.94
CA PHE A 60 -16.84 -1.30 3.46
C PHE A 60 -18.28 -1.59 3.92
N LYS A 61 -18.74 -1.05 5.05
CA LYS A 61 -20.13 -1.19 5.51
C LYS A 61 -21.10 -0.33 4.70
N ILE A 62 -20.66 0.87 4.30
CA ILE A 62 -21.48 1.82 3.54
C ILE A 62 -21.62 1.36 2.08
N ASN A 63 -20.57 0.74 1.52
CA ASN A 63 -20.52 0.17 0.16
C ASN A 63 -21.20 1.04 -0.91
N ASN A 64 -20.94 2.35 -0.90
CA ASN A 64 -21.52 3.32 -1.83
C ASN A 64 -20.53 3.61 -2.96
N LEU A 65 -20.96 3.48 -4.21
CA LEU A 65 -20.15 3.72 -5.40
C LEU A 65 -19.47 5.10 -5.40
N TRP A 66 -20.19 6.16 -5.01
CA TRP A 66 -19.65 7.52 -5.01
C TRP A 66 -18.49 7.69 -4.02
N LEU A 67 -18.61 7.04 -2.86
CA LEU A 67 -17.59 7.07 -1.82
C LEU A 67 -16.34 6.29 -2.24
N ILE A 68 -16.50 5.16 -2.95
CA ILE A 68 -15.40 4.35 -3.49
C ILE A 68 -14.63 5.13 -4.55
N MET A 69 -15.34 5.76 -5.50
CA MET A 69 -14.74 6.62 -6.53
C MET A 69 -13.98 7.81 -5.91
N ALA A 70 -14.53 8.43 -4.86
CA ALA A 70 -13.86 9.50 -4.14
C ALA A 70 -12.55 9.02 -3.48
N ILE A 71 -12.56 7.83 -2.86
CA ILE A 71 -11.37 7.24 -2.22
C ILE A 71 -10.31 6.87 -3.25
N ILE A 72 -10.68 6.22 -4.35
CA ILE A 72 -9.75 5.85 -5.44
C ILE A 72 -9.10 7.12 -6.01
N THR A 73 -9.88 8.17 -6.22
CA THR A 73 -9.36 9.47 -6.70
C THR A 73 -8.41 10.10 -5.69
N LEU A 74 -8.74 10.06 -4.39
CA LEU A 74 -7.88 10.57 -3.33
C LEU A 74 -6.56 9.80 -3.25
N MET A 75 -6.60 8.47 -3.35
CA MET A 75 -5.41 7.61 -3.39
C MET A 75 -4.53 7.96 -4.59
N CYS A 76 -5.13 8.11 -5.78
CA CYS A 76 -4.42 8.47 -7.00
C CYS A 76 -3.78 9.87 -6.89
N PHE A 77 -4.45 10.82 -6.25
CA PHE A 77 -3.90 12.16 -6.00
C PHE A 77 -2.68 12.12 -5.09
N ILE A 78 -2.76 11.38 -3.98
CA ILE A 78 -1.63 11.20 -3.04
C ILE A 78 -0.48 10.46 -3.73
N ALA A 79 -0.79 9.43 -4.53
CA ALA A 79 0.18 8.66 -5.28
C ALA A 79 0.91 9.52 -6.32
N SER A 80 0.19 10.30 -7.11
CA SER A 80 0.77 11.24 -8.09
C SER A 80 1.67 12.26 -7.41
N LYS A 81 1.22 12.90 -6.32
CA LYS A 81 2.08 13.84 -5.57
C LYS A 81 3.33 13.17 -5.02
N THR A 82 3.24 11.93 -4.56
CA THR A 82 4.38 11.17 -4.06
C THR A 82 5.34 10.79 -5.18
N ALA A 83 4.82 10.40 -6.35
CA ALA A 83 5.61 10.10 -7.54
C ALA A 83 6.42 11.32 -8.00
N VAL A 84 5.77 12.48 -8.14
CA VAL A 84 6.44 13.74 -8.54
C VAL A 84 7.51 14.14 -7.52
N LYS A 85 7.21 14.06 -6.21
CA LYS A 85 8.18 14.38 -5.15
C LYS A 85 9.40 13.45 -5.13
N ARG A 86 9.28 12.24 -5.69
CA ARG A 86 10.36 11.25 -5.75
C ARG A 86 11.25 11.39 -6.99
N THR A 87 10.98 12.33 -7.90
CA THR A 87 11.81 12.56 -9.09
C THR A 87 12.67 13.82 -8.90
N PRO A 88 13.92 13.70 -8.42
CA PRO A 88 14.71 14.83 -7.93
C PRO A 88 15.30 15.78 -9.00
N ASN A 89 14.92 15.69 -10.28
CA ASN A 89 15.68 16.42 -11.32
C ASN A 89 14.90 16.88 -12.56
N VAL A 90 13.62 17.21 -12.42
CA VAL A 90 12.80 17.78 -13.51
C VAL A 90 12.23 19.13 -13.11
N PRO A 91 12.92 20.25 -13.46
CA PRO A 91 12.34 21.57 -13.33
C PRO A 91 11.07 21.65 -14.21
N ASN A 92 9.98 22.19 -13.67
CA ASN A 92 8.66 22.26 -14.32
C ASN A 92 8.00 20.91 -14.66
N TYR A 93 8.21 19.84 -13.87
CA TYR A 93 7.46 18.60 -14.10
C TYR A 93 5.94 18.86 -14.06
N PRO A 94 5.19 18.51 -15.12
CA PRO A 94 3.77 18.81 -15.20
C PRO A 94 3.00 17.84 -14.29
N SER A 95 2.91 18.22 -13.01
CA SER A 95 2.22 17.44 -11.97
C SER A 95 0.77 17.09 -12.33
N LEU A 96 0.10 17.98 -13.08
CA LEU A 96 -1.24 17.74 -13.61
C LEU A 96 -1.26 16.64 -14.67
N LEU A 97 -0.30 16.62 -15.61
CA LEU A 97 -0.21 15.55 -16.61
C LEU A 97 0.11 14.20 -15.95
N ALA A 98 0.99 14.19 -14.94
CA ALA A 98 1.30 12.97 -14.21
C ALA A 98 0.11 12.47 -13.38
N PHE A 99 -0.67 13.38 -12.80
CA PHE A 99 -1.93 13.03 -12.15
C PHE A 99 -2.94 12.47 -13.13
N VAL A 100 -3.20 13.14 -14.26
CA VAL A 100 -4.16 12.69 -15.27
C VAL A 100 -3.73 11.37 -15.89
N SER A 101 -2.44 11.18 -16.17
CA SER A 101 -1.88 9.92 -16.67
C SER A 101 -2.07 8.77 -15.69
N LEU A 102 -1.73 8.99 -14.41
CA LEU A 102 -1.93 7.98 -13.37
C LEU A 102 -3.42 7.69 -13.16
N LEU A 103 -4.26 8.72 -13.11
CA LEU A 103 -5.70 8.60 -12.96
C LEU A 103 -6.30 7.78 -14.10
N ALA A 104 -6.01 8.16 -15.35
CA ALA A 104 -6.51 7.46 -16.53
C ALA A 104 -6.06 6.00 -16.54
N SER A 105 -4.78 5.72 -16.28
CA SER A 105 -4.24 4.36 -16.23
C SER A 105 -4.88 3.52 -15.12
N THR A 106 -4.95 4.04 -13.90
CA THR A 106 -5.54 3.35 -12.74
C THR A 106 -7.03 3.08 -12.96
N TYR A 107 -7.80 4.04 -13.49
CA TYR A 107 -9.21 3.83 -13.78
C TYR A 107 -9.44 2.85 -14.93
N LEU A 108 -8.64 2.94 -16.00
CA LEU A 108 -8.74 2.02 -17.14
C LEU A 108 -8.45 0.57 -16.69
N VAL A 109 -7.30 0.34 -16.07
CA VAL A 109 -6.88 -1.00 -15.64
C VAL A 109 -7.77 -1.51 -14.50
N GLY A 110 -8.06 -0.68 -13.50
CA GLY A 110 -8.88 -1.06 -12.36
C GLY A 110 -10.32 -1.43 -12.76
N SER A 111 -10.92 -0.66 -13.68
CA SER A 111 -12.25 -0.96 -14.21
C SER A 111 -12.25 -2.25 -15.03
N LEU A 112 -11.25 -2.44 -15.90
CA LEU A 112 -11.10 -3.65 -16.69
C LEU A 112 -10.94 -4.90 -15.81
N VAL A 113 -10.08 -4.85 -14.79
CA VAL A 113 -9.88 -5.99 -13.87
C VAL A 113 -11.14 -6.26 -13.05
N THR A 114 -11.78 -5.23 -12.50
CA THR A 114 -12.94 -5.42 -11.63
C THR A 114 -14.16 -5.92 -12.41
N VAL A 115 -14.41 -5.40 -13.61
CA VAL A 115 -15.60 -5.73 -14.41
C VAL A 115 -15.40 -6.94 -15.30
N LEU A 116 -14.21 -7.16 -15.88
CA LEU A 116 -13.98 -8.24 -16.85
C LEU A 116 -13.40 -9.51 -16.22
N ILE A 117 -12.53 -9.37 -15.20
CA ILE A 117 -11.76 -10.50 -14.65
C ILE A 117 -12.40 -11.06 -13.39
N ILE A 118 -12.76 -10.21 -12.41
CA ILE A 118 -13.33 -10.68 -11.14
C ILE A 118 -14.86 -10.78 -11.21
N SER A 119 -15.55 -9.85 -11.87
CA SER A 119 -17.02 -9.76 -11.92
C SER A 119 -17.70 -10.00 -10.57
N PRO A 120 -17.36 -9.22 -9.51
CA PRO A 120 -17.96 -9.43 -8.21
C PRO A 120 -19.44 -9.00 -8.23
N ASP A 121 -20.29 -9.67 -7.47
CA ASP A 121 -21.66 -9.23 -7.18
C ASP A 121 -21.68 -8.45 -5.84
N PRO A 122 -21.95 -7.13 -5.82
CA PRO A 122 -22.07 -6.16 -6.91
C PRO A 122 -20.70 -5.72 -7.47
N TRP A 123 -20.67 -5.27 -8.72
CA TRP A 123 -19.43 -4.94 -9.46
C TRP A 123 -18.55 -3.86 -8.79
N TYR A 124 -19.15 -3.05 -7.92
CA TYR A 124 -18.49 -1.98 -7.18
C TYR A 124 -18.12 -2.35 -5.74
N SER A 125 -18.06 -3.63 -5.38
CA SER A 125 -17.74 -4.05 -4.01
C SER A 125 -16.47 -3.37 -3.48
N ALA A 126 -16.62 -2.52 -2.47
CA ALA A 126 -15.52 -1.69 -1.93
C ALA A 126 -14.32 -2.53 -1.48
N ARG A 127 -14.58 -3.73 -0.97
CA ARG A 127 -13.57 -4.69 -0.49
C ARG A 127 -12.67 -5.21 -1.62
N ILE A 128 -13.16 -5.22 -2.86
CA ILE A 128 -12.44 -5.74 -4.03
C ILE A 128 -11.89 -4.59 -4.85
N ALA A 129 -12.71 -3.57 -5.13
CA ALA A 129 -12.29 -2.43 -5.94
C ALA A 129 -11.14 -1.64 -5.28
N ILE A 130 -11.22 -1.31 -3.98
CA ILE A 130 -10.20 -0.46 -3.34
C ILE A 130 -8.81 -1.11 -3.37
N PRO A 131 -8.63 -2.41 -3.00
CA PRO A 131 -7.32 -3.07 -3.08
C PRO A 131 -6.79 -3.35 -4.49
N ILE A 132 -7.65 -3.41 -5.51
CA ILE A 132 -7.20 -3.61 -6.90
C ILE A 132 -6.71 -2.30 -7.52
N PHE A 133 -7.34 -1.19 -7.16
CA PHE A 133 -7.00 0.14 -7.67
C PHE A 133 -5.81 0.79 -6.95
N GLY A 134 -5.37 0.26 -5.80
CA GLY A 134 -4.29 0.82 -4.98
C GLY A 134 -3.61 -0.20 -4.08
#